data_AF-A0A7J8LZ49-F1
#
_entry.id   AF-A0A7J8LZ49-F1
#
_cell.length_a   1.000
_cell.length_b   1.000
_cell.length_c   1.000
_cell.angle_alpha   90.00
_cell.angle_beta   90.00
_cell.angle_gamma   90.00
#
_symmetry.space_group_name_H-M   'P 1'
#
loop_
_entity.id
_entity.type
_entity.pdbx_description
1 polymer ?
#
loop_
_entity_poly.entity_id
_entity_poly.type
_entity_poly.pdbx_seq_one_letter_code
_entity_poly.pdbx_strand_id
1 'polypeptide(L)' 'MFLFNGRGYWQELIESIISSYNKLKVAPATQPKALSIVQGPAVGVTYYLLGGIATIRVFL' A
#
# COMPACT_ATOMS: atom_id res chain seq x y z
N MET A 1 -0.08 8.06 4.33
CA MET A 1 0.68 6.80 4.23
C MET A 1 1.37 6.65 2.87
N PHE A 2 0.64 6.55 1.75
CA PHE A 2 1.26 6.36 0.41
C PHE A 2 1.98 7.58 -0.20
N LEU A 3 1.70 8.80 0.29
CA LEU A 3 2.34 10.03 -0.20
C LEU A 3 3.74 10.31 0.39
N PHE A 4 4.06 9.74 1.55
CA PHE A 4 5.26 10.08 2.32
C PHE A 4 6.22 8.89 2.52
N ASN A 5 5.74 7.65 2.31
CA ASN A 5 6.55 6.45 2.45
C ASN A 5 6.96 5.93 1.07
N GLY A 6 8.24 5.58 0.91
CA GLY A 6 8.79 5.06 -0.35
C GLY A 6 8.56 3.55 -0.56
N ARG A 7 8.74 3.11 -1.81
CA ARG A 7 8.59 1.69 -2.21
C ARG A 7 9.51 0.74 -1.43
N GLY A 8 10.73 1.16 -1.09
CA GLY A 8 11.73 0.32 -0.41
C GLY A 8 11.25 -0.19 0.94
N TYR A 9 10.80 0.71 1.80
CA TYR A 9 10.20 0.37 3.11
C TYR A 9 9.09 -0.68 2.99
N TRP A 10 8.18 -0.47 2.04
CA TRP A 10 7.06 -1.39 1.81
C TRP A 10 7.50 -2.74 1.28
N GLN A 11 8.54 -2.79 0.46
CA GLN A 11 9.07 -4.02 -0.09
C GLN A 11 9.75 -4.88 1.00
N GLU A 12 10.57 -4.26 1.85
CA GLU A 12 11.21 -4.93 2.99
C GLU A 12 10.18 -5.53 3.96
N LEU A 13 9.11 -4.78 4.24
CA LEU A 13 8.01 -5.26 5.08
C LEU A 13 7.33 -6.48 4.43
N ILE A 14 7.00 -6.41 3.14
CA ILE A 14 6.38 -7.53 2.42
C ILE A 14 7.29 -8.77 2.45
N GLU A 15 8.59 -8.61 2.27
CA GLU A 15 9.55 -9.73 2.32
C GLU A 15 9.61 -10.39 3.70
N SER A 16 9.54 -9.61 4.78
CA SER A 16 9.46 -10.16 6.15
C SER A 16 8.16 -10.95 6.39
N ILE A 17 7.05 -10.50 5.82
CA ILE A 17 5.75 -11.18 5.90
C ILE A 17 5.77 -12.48 5.09
N ILE A 18 6.24 -12.44 3.84
CA ILE A 18 6.37 -13.64 2.99
C ILE A 18 7.26 -14.68 3.68
N SER A 19 8.38 -14.25 4.28
CA SER A 19 9.26 -15.14 5.05
C SER A 19 8.50 -15.87 6.17
N SER A 20 7.57 -15.20 6.84
CA SER A 20 6.71 -15.81 7.87
C SER A 20 5.68 -16.77 7.27
N TYR A 21 5.05 -16.41 6.14
CA TYR A 21 4.05 -17.25 5.44
C TYR A 21 4.67 -18.53 4.86
N ASN A 22 5.92 -18.46 4.38
CA ASN A 22 6.66 -19.61 3.87
C ASN A 22 6.89 -20.67 4.96
N LYS A 23 7.15 -20.27 6.21
CA LYS A 23 7.27 -21.21 7.34
C LYS A 23 5.98 -21.98 7.60
N LEU A 24 4.84 -21.33 7.36
CA LEU A 24 3.50 -21.92 7.54
C LEU A 24 2.98 -22.62 6.27
N LYS A 25 3.76 -22.63 5.17
CA LYS A 25 3.37 -23.19 3.86
C LYS A 25 2.06 -22.65 3.27
N VAL A 26 1.65 -21.45 3.68
CA VAL A 26 0.45 -20.75 3.19
C VAL A 26 0.82 -19.57 2.29
N ALA A 27 2.04 -19.57 1.76
CA ALA A 27 2.51 -18.51 0.88
C ALA A 27 1.68 -18.50 -0.43
N PRO A 28 1.27 -17.31 -0.90
CA PRO A 28 0.52 -17.19 -2.14
C PRO A 28 1.39 -17.61 -3.34
N ALA A 29 0.76 -18.22 -4.35
CA ALA A 29 1.44 -18.63 -5.58
C ALA A 29 1.96 -17.43 -6.41
N THR A 30 1.30 -16.28 -6.30
CA THR A 30 1.72 -15.03 -6.93
C THR A 30 2.55 -14.20 -5.96
N GLN A 31 3.74 -13.77 -6.38
CA GLN A 31 4.64 -12.98 -5.54
C GLN A 31 4.06 -11.58 -5.26
N PRO A 32 3.80 -11.22 -3.98
CA PRO A 32 3.37 -9.88 -3.65
C PRO A 32 4.55 -8.91 -3.74
N LYS A 33 4.28 -7.71 -4.27
CA LYS A 33 5.29 -6.68 -4.53
C LYS A 33 4.75 -5.33 -4.10
N ALA A 34 5.62 -4.49 -3.54
CA ALA A 34 5.27 -3.11 -3.24
C ALA A 34 4.93 -2.34 -4.53
N LEU A 35 3.93 -1.45 -4.43
CA LEU A 35 3.45 -0.57 -5.48
C LEU A 35 4.60 0.16 -6.19
N SER A 36 4.45 0.42 -7.48
CA SER A 36 5.46 1.16 -8.23
C SER A 36 5.62 2.59 -7.70
N ILE A 37 6.76 3.21 -8.00
CA ILE A 37 7.07 4.60 -7.60
C ILE A 37 6.04 5.60 -8.14
N VAL A 38 5.38 5.29 -9.25
CA VAL A 38 4.29 6.11 -9.82
C VAL A 38 2.93 5.73 -9.24
N GLN A 39 2.68 4.43 -9.02
CA GLN A 39 1.42 3.95 -8.46
C GLN A 39 1.20 4.39 -7.02
N GLY A 40 2.24 4.38 -6.18
CA GLY A 40 2.13 4.80 -4.77
C GLY A 40 1.58 6.23 -4.62
N PRO A 41 2.20 7.24 -5.25
CA PRO A 41 1.70 8.61 -5.26
C PRO A 41 0.31 8.73 -5.90
N ALA A 42 0.05 8.04 -7.02
CA ALA A 42 -1.27 8.09 -7.67
C ALA A 42 -2.40 7.61 -6.73
N VAL A 43 -2.17 6.50 -6.03
CA VAL A 43 -3.07 5.98 -5.01
C VAL A 43 -3.21 6.97 -3.85
N GLY A 44 -2.09 7.54 -3.38
CA GLY A 44 -2.07 8.52 -2.31
C GLY A 44 -2.90 9.78 -2.60
N VAL A 45 -2.75 10.35 -3.80
CA VAL A 45 -3.51 11.55 -4.23
C VAL A 45 -4.99 11.22 -4.38
N THR A 46 -5.31 10.06 -4.96
CA THR A 46 -6.70 9.62 -5.15
C THR A 46 -7.44 9.56 -3.81
N TYR A 47 -6.85 8.91 -2.81
CA TYR A 47 -7.48 8.80 -1.49
C TYR A 47 -7.49 10.14 -0.74
N TYR A 48 -6.48 10.99 -0.91
CA TYR A 48 -6.46 12.32 -0.31
C TYR A 48 -7.61 13.19 -0.82
N LEU A 49 -7.82 13.23 -2.13
CA LEU A 49 -8.90 13.99 -2.76
C LEU A 49 -10.27 13.40 -2.41
N LEU A 50 -10.43 12.09 -2.55
CA LEU A 50 -11.69 11.42 -2.25
C LEU A 50 -12.09 11.62 -0.78
N GLY A 51 -11.15 11.44 0.15
CA GLY A 51 -11.39 11.64 1.57
C GLY A 51 -11.73 13.11 1.90
N GLY A 52 -11.02 14.06 1.29
CA GLY A 52 -11.31 15.49 1.46
C GLY A 52 -12.70 15.86 0.97
N ILE A 53 -13.05 15.45 -0.26
CA ILE A 53 -14.38 15.69 -0.84
C ILE A 53 -15.46 15.02 -0.01
N ALA A 54 -15.29 13.74 0.35
CA ALA A 54 -16.26 13.01 1.15
C ALA A 54 -16.48 13.68 2.52
N THR A 55 -15.42 14.13 3.19
CA THR A 55 -15.53 14.83 4.48
C THR A 55 -16.29 16.15 4.34
N ILE A 56 -16.01 16.93 3.30
CA ILE A 56 -16.73 18.17 3.00
C ILE A 56 -18.21 17.87 2.72
N ARG A 57 -18.51 16.80 1.98
CA ARG A 57 -19.88 16.38 1.65
C ARG A 57 -20.67 15.82 2.82
N VAL A 58 -19.99 15.28 3.84
CA VAL A 58 -20.64 14.83 5.08
C VAL A 58 -20.94 16.04 5.97
N PHE A 59 -20.11 17.08 5.92
CA PHE A 59 -20.26 18.27 6.75
C PHE A 59 -21.26 19.29 6.20
N LEU A 60 -21.35 19.44 4.87
CA LEU A 60 -22.31 20.30 4.17
C LEU A 60 -23.63 19.59 3.92
#